data_AF-A0A2W5SMA1-F1
#
_entry.id   AF-A0A2W5SMA1-F1
#
_cell.length_a   1.000
_cell.length_b   1.000
_cell.length_c   1.000
_cell.angle_alpha   90.00
_cell.angle_beta   90.00
_cell.angle_gamma   90.00
#
_symmetry.space_group_name_H-M   'P 1'
#
loop_
_entity.id
_entity.type
_entity.pdbx_description
1 polymer ?
#
loop_
_entity_poly.entity_id
_entity_poly.type
_entity_poly.pdbx_seq_one_letter_code
_entity_poly.pdbx_strand_id
1 'polypeptide(L)'
;MNVTKTTDRGWAIFSTGAALVILLLVSVWGYSLISDWMQRRTWMNTSAQVSRFTQAVKSYTGRYYDTLLASATTTAPVIVTPTMLKNTGFLEQGFSETTIDGQAYSAAVIRNATNTDQLQAIVYTQNGSALPFLALRQISMDISAGMGGYIWTSGIATGAMGSWTVPLAQFGVSSTQGHIATLLTTDELGVARGESDRLYRFSVTGKPDLNTMHTSIDMGGNDLNNTGTVNAVTGTFSGNVTAGGNMTANGTVTGQNVAA
;
A
#
# COMPACT_ATOMS: atom_id res chain seq x y z
N MET A 1 64.58 50.91 35.28
CA MET A 1 64.28 49.92 34.21
C MET A 1 62.84 50.12 33.79
N ASN A 2 62.59 50.65 32.59
CA ASN A 2 61.25 50.67 32.01
C ASN A 2 61.20 49.60 30.91
N VAL A 3 60.47 48.52 31.16
CA VAL A 3 60.17 47.50 30.14
C VAL A 3 58.97 48.01 29.35
N THR A 4 59.19 48.46 28.12
CA THR A 4 58.09 48.75 27.19
C THR A 4 57.46 47.42 26.75
N LYS A 5 56.26 47.16 27.26
CA LYS A 5 55.42 46.03 26.85
C LYS A 5 54.87 46.30 25.45
N THR A 6 55.49 45.72 24.42
CA THR A 6 54.92 45.72 23.07
C THR A 6 53.60 44.95 23.11
N THR A 7 52.51 45.62 22.75
CA THR A 7 51.19 45.01 22.74
C THR A 7 50.99 44.32 21.40
N ASP A 8 50.85 42.98 21.38
CA ASP A 8 50.65 42.11 20.20
C ASP A 8 49.30 42.31 19.48
N ARG A 9 48.86 43.57 19.32
CA ARG A 9 47.54 43.92 18.77
C ARG A 9 47.38 43.52 17.30
N GLY A 10 48.48 43.55 16.53
CA GLY A 10 48.45 43.16 15.11
C GLY A 10 48.18 41.67 14.89
N TRP A 11 48.81 40.80 15.68
CA TRP A 11 48.62 39.35 15.61
C TRP A 11 47.25 38.91 16.14
N ALA A 12 46.74 39.60 17.16
CA ALA A 12 45.40 39.37 17.69
C ALA A 12 44.30 39.72 16.67
N ILE A 13 44.44 40.83 15.92
CA ILE A 13 43.46 41.23 14.89
C ILE A 13 43.48 40.28 13.69
N PHE A 14 44.67 39.86 13.23
CA PHE A 14 44.77 38.89 12.13
C PHE A 14 44.22 37.51 12.50
N SER A 15 44.55 36.99 13.69
CA SER A 15 44.04 35.70 14.16
C SER A 15 42.53 35.71 14.41
N THR A 16 42.00 36.80 14.98
CA THR A 16 40.54 36.98 15.17
C THR A 16 39.82 37.10 13.83
N GLY A 17 40.39 37.86 12.88
CA GLY A 17 39.83 37.98 11.53
C GLY A 17 39.79 36.65 10.78
N ALA A 18 40.87 35.88 10.82
CA ALA A 18 40.92 34.54 10.22
C ALA A 18 39.92 33.56 10.90
N ALA A 19 39.81 33.59 12.22
CA ALA A 19 38.85 32.76 12.96
C ALA A 19 37.39 33.10 12.59
N LEU A 20 37.06 34.38 12.40
CA LEU A 20 35.73 34.81 11.96
C LEU A 20 35.41 34.35 10.53
N VAL A 21 36.38 34.41 9.61
CA VAL A 21 36.20 33.88 8.24
C VAL A 21 35.95 32.38 8.27
N ILE A 22 36.72 31.62 9.05
CA ILE A 22 36.52 30.17 9.21
C ILE A 22 35.14 29.89 9.81
N LEU A 23 34.72 30.65 10.82
CA LEU A 23 33.40 30.49 11.45
C LEU A 23 32.25 30.76 10.47
N LEU A 24 32.39 31.76 9.60
CA LEU A 24 31.40 32.02 8.53
C LEU A 24 31.34 30.86 7.54
N LEU A 25 32.49 30.33 7.11
CA LEU A 25 32.54 29.17 6.20
C LEU A 25 31.91 27.92 6.82
N VAL A 26 32.21 27.63 8.09
CA VAL A 26 31.60 26.52 8.83
C VAL A 26 30.11 26.73 9.02
N SER A 27 29.65 27.97 9.22
CA SER A 27 28.23 28.28 9.37
C SER A 27 27.46 28.09 8.05
N VAL A 28 28.01 28.51 6.91
CA VAL A 28 27.42 28.30 5.59
C VAL A 28 27.39 26.80 5.25
N TRP A 29 28.48 26.08 5.51
CA TRP A 29 28.54 24.63 5.33
C TRP A 29 27.53 23.90 6.23
N GLY A 30 27.46 24.25 7.52
CA GLY A 30 26.50 23.72 8.47
C GLY A 30 25.04 23.97 8.06
N TYR A 31 24.73 25.15 7.52
CA TYR A 31 23.40 25.46 7.00
C TYR A 31 23.04 24.55 5.81
N SER A 32 23.96 24.34 4.87
CA SER A 32 23.73 23.44 3.73
C SER A 32 23.48 21.99 4.17
N LEU A 33 24.18 21.51 5.19
CA LEU A 33 23.97 20.17 5.74
C LEU A 33 22.59 20.01 6.40
N ILE A 34 22.15 21.03 7.14
CA ILE A 34 20.83 21.04 7.79
C ILE A 34 19.72 21.15 6.74
N SER A 35 19.87 21.99 5.72
CA SER A 35 18.88 22.12 4.65
C SER A 35 18.74 20.84 3.85
N ASP A 36 19.85 20.19 3.50
CA ASP A 36 19.85 18.91 2.77
C ASP A 36 19.20 17.80 3.62
N TRP A 37 19.50 17.78 4.92
CA TRP A 37 18.89 16.81 5.84
C TRP A 37 17.38 17.03 5.97
N MET A 38 16.92 18.27 6.13
CA MET A 38 15.50 18.60 6.17
C MET A 38 14.80 18.24 4.86
N GLN A 39 15.43 18.51 3.73
CA GLN A 39 14.86 18.17 2.42
C GLN A 39 14.74 16.65 2.24
N ARG A 40 15.75 15.86 2.62
CA ARG A 40 15.64 14.39 2.61
C ARG A 40 14.51 13.89 3.52
N ARG A 41 14.32 14.50 4.69
CA ARG A 41 13.18 14.18 5.58
C ARG A 41 11.84 14.45 4.92
N THR A 42 11.70 15.56 4.17
CA THR A 42 10.46 15.84 3.42
C THR A 42 10.20 14.79 2.34
N TRP A 43 11.24 14.33 1.64
CA TRP A 43 11.10 13.27 0.64
C TRP A 43 10.71 11.92 1.26
N MET A 44 11.30 11.56 2.40
CA MET A 44 10.89 10.36 3.16
C MET A 44 9.42 10.45 3.62
N ASN A 45 8.95 11.63 3.99
CA ASN A 45 7.54 11.82 4.31
C ASN A 45 6.65 11.64 3.08
N THR A 46 7.04 12.19 1.92
CA THR A 46 6.32 12.02 0.66
C THR A 46 6.28 10.54 0.24
N SER A 47 7.38 9.79 0.35
CA SER A 47 7.40 8.35 0.04
C SER A 47 6.50 7.54 0.98
N ALA A 48 6.48 7.87 2.27
CA ALA A 48 5.58 7.24 3.24
C ALA A 48 4.10 7.52 2.93
N GLN A 49 3.75 8.76 2.57
CA GLN A 49 2.39 9.13 2.19
C GLN A 49 1.95 8.45 0.88
N VAL A 50 2.80 8.43 -0.14
CA VAL A 50 2.54 7.70 -1.39
C VAL A 50 2.37 6.21 -1.11
N SER A 51 3.25 5.60 -0.30
CA SER A 51 3.13 4.19 0.08
C SER A 51 1.80 3.91 0.79
N ARG A 52 1.38 4.81 1.69
CA ARG A 52 0.09 4.68 2.38
C ARG A 52 -1.09 4.75 1.42
N PHE A 53 -1.09 5.70 0.49
CA PHE A 53 -2.13 5.80 -0.52
C PHE A 53 -2.13 4.57 -1.45
N THR A 54 -0.96 4.12 -1.92
CA THR A 54 -0.84 2.92 -2.75
C THR A 54 -1.35 1.67 -2.04
N GLN A 55 -1.02 1.49 -0.76
CA GLN A 55 -1.55 0.38 0.04
C GLN A 55 -3.08 0.45 0.16
N ALA A 56 -3.64 1.64 0.37
CA ALA A 56 -5.09 1.81 0.43
C ALA A 56 -5.77 1.50 -0.93
N VAL A 57 -5.16 1.91 -2.05
CA VAL A 57 -5.62 1.57 -3.41
C VAL A 57 -5.58 0.06 -3.62
N LYS A 58 -4.49 -0.62 -3.21
CA LYS A 58 -4.37 -2.08 -3.28
C LYS A 58 -5.47 -2.77 -2.49
N SER A 59 -5.70 -2.38 -1.23
CA SER A 59 -6.76 -2.95 -0.38
C SER A 59 -8.16 -2.69 -0.93
N TYR A 60 -8.44 -1.48 -1.42
CA TYR A 60 -9.70 -1.14 -2.08
C TYR A 60 -9.93 -2.00 -3.33
N THR A 61 -8.88 -2.14 -4.16
CA THR A 61 -8.95 -2.92 -5.39
C THR A 61 -9.15 -4.41 -5.10
N GLY A 62 -8.49 -4.94 -4.08
CA GLY A 62 -8.72 -6.31 -3.62
C GLY A 62 -10.16 -6.53 -3.15
N ARG A 63 -10.72 -5.60 -2.35
CA ARG A 63 -12.09 -5.69 -1.83
C ARG A 63 -13.15 -5.63 -2.93
N TYR A 64 -12.98 -4.74 -3.91
CA TYR A 64 -13.96 -4.48 -4.97
C TYR A 64 -13.52 -5.05 -6.33
N TYR A 65 -12.69 -6.08 -6.31
CA TYR A 65 -12.00 -6.58 -7.50
C TYR A 65 -12.97 -6.89 -8.64
N ASP A 66 -14.02 -7.67 -8.38
CA ASP A 66 -14.97 -8.09 -9.42
C ASP A 66 -15.80 -6.91 -9.97
N THR A 67 -16.17 -5.95 -9.11
CA THR A 67 -16.87 -4.73 -9.53
C THR A 67 -15.98 -3.83 -10.41
N LEU A 68 -14.71 -3.69 -10.03
CA LEU A 68 -13.73 -2.92 -10.80
C LEU A 68 -13.40 -3.61 -12.11
N LEU A 69 -13.27 -4.94 -12.12
CA LEU A 69 -13.07 -5.74 -13.32
C LEU A 69 -14.23 -5.55 -14.30
N ALA A 70 -15.48 -5.58 -13.81
CA ALA A 70 -16.66 -5.32 -14.64
C ALA A 70 -16.72 -3.89 -15.20
N SER A 71 -16.16 -2.90 -14.48
CA SER A 71 -16.26 -1.47 -14.84
C SER A 71 -15.11 -0.97 -15.71
N ALA A 72 -13.89 -1.47 -15.50
CA ALA A 72 -12.70 -1.06 -16.26
C ALA A 72 -12.61 -1.80 -17.61
N THR A 73 -11.98 -1.19 -18.60
CA THR A 73 -11.58 -1.85 -19.85
C THR A 73 -10.04 -1.87 -19.96
N THR A 74 -9.48 -2.26 -21.11
CA THR A 74 -8.03 -2.18 -21.36
C THR A 74 -7.55 -0.78 -21.72
N THR A 75 -8.47 0.18 -21.93
CA THR A 75 -8.15 1.58 -22.31
C THR A 75 -8.87 2.63 -21.48
N ALA A 76 -9.94 2.26 -20.77
CA ALA A 76 -10.70 3.13 -19.88
C ALA A 76 -10.55 2.64 -18.43
N PRO A 77 -9.74 3.32 -17.59
CA PRO A 77 -9.55 2.92 -16.21
C PRO A 77 -10.73 3.37 -15.32
N VAL A 78 -10.86 2.73 -14.17
CA VAL A 78 -11.57 3.32 -13.03
C VAL A 78 -10.58 4.15 -12.22
N ILE A 79 -10.91 5.42 -11.99
CA ILE A 79 -10.07 6.34 -11.21
C ILE A 79 -10.43 6.26 -9.73
N VAL A 80 -9.43 5.98 -8.90
CA VAL A 80 -9.52 5.93 -7.44
C VAL A 80 -8.81 7.14 -6.85
N THR A 81 -9.50 7.88 -5.99
CA THR A 81 -9.01 9.13 -5.38
C THR A 81 -8.91 9.01 -3.87
N PRO A 82 -8.13 9.88 -3.19
CA PRO A 82 -8.10 9.92 -1.72
C PRO A 82 -9.50 10.09 -1.11
N THR A 83 -10.35 10.94 -1.69
CA THR A 83 -11.73 11.15 -1.23
C THR A 83 -12.56 9.87 -1.29
N MET A 84 -12.46 9.10 -2.39
CA MET A 84 -13.15 7.81 -2.52
C MET A 84 -12.69 6.82 -1.44
N LEU A 85 -11.38 6.72 -1.20
CA LEU A 85 -10.82 5.82 -0.18
C LEU A 85 -11.20 6.24 1.25
N LYS A 86 -11.29 7.54 1.52
CA LYS A 86 -11.79 8.06 2.81
C LYS A 86 -13.26 7.70 3.03
N ASN A 87 -14.10 7.91 2.02
CA ASN A 87 -15.54 7.61 2.11
C ASN A 87 -15.84 6.11 2.24
N THR A 88 -14.93 5.26 1.77
CA THR A 88 -15.04 3.80 1.85
C THR A 88 -14.26 3.20 3.03
N GLY A 89 -13.58 4.03 3.84
CA GLY A 89 -12.86 3.61 5.04
C GLY A 89 -11.49 2.97 4.81
N PHE A 90 -10.97 2.96 3.58
CA PHE A 90 -9.63 2.46 3.25
C PHE A 90 -8.51 3.45 3.56
N LEU A 91 -8.87 4.72 3.80
CA LEU A 91 -7.93 5.80 4.10
C LEU A 91 -8.47 6.67 5.24
N GLU A 92 -7.59 7.11 6.13
CA GLU A 92 -7.97 7.95 7.25
C GLU A 92 -8.53 9.31 6.80
N GLN A 93 -9.54 9.82 7.51
CA GLN A 93 -10.16 11.11 7.18
C GLN A 93 -9.17 12.29 7.20
N GLY A 94 -8.12 12.20 8.03
CA GLY A 94 -7.06 13.20 8.10
C GLY A 94 -5.98 13.09 7.02
N PHE A 95 -6.07 12.13 6.09
CA PHE A 95 -5.11 12.00 5.00
C PHE A 95 -5.24 13.17 4.02
N SER A 96 -4.11 13.83 3.74
CA SER A 96 -4.03 14.94 2.78
C SER A 96 -4.29 14.46 1.35
N GLU A 97 -5.09 15.20 0.59
CA GLU A 97 -5.36 14.84 -0.81
C GLU A 97 -4.21 15.19 -1.77
N THR A 98 -3.23 15.94 -1.28
CA THR A 98 -2.02 16.32 -2.02
C THR A 98 -0.75 16.05 -1.22
N THR A 99 0.37 15.89 -1.92
CA THR A 99 1.72 15.96 -1.34
C THR A 99 2.01 17.36 -0.78
N ILE A 100 3.13 17.50 -0.07
CA ILE A 100 3.62 18.80 0.40
C ILE A 100 3.91 19.79 -0.75
N ASP A 101 4.27 19.27 -1.93
CA ASP A 101 4.50 20.05 -3.15
C ASP A 101 3.19 20.39 -3.91
N GLY A 102 2.03 20.05 -3.34
CA GLY A 102 0.72 20.30 -3.90
C GLY A 102 0.32 19.34 -5.03
N GLN A 103 1.03 18.22 -5.21
CA GLN A 103 0.67 17.23 -6.23
C GLN A 103 -0.47 16.36 -5.72
N ALA A 104 -1.58 16.30 -6.45
CA ALA A 104 -2.75 15.50 -6.11
C ALA A 104 -2.51 14.01 -6.38
N TYR A 105 -2.95 13.14 -5.47
CA TYR A 105 -2.89 11.69 -5.64
C TYR A 105 -4.04 11.18 -6.51
N SER A 106 -3.74 10.22 -7.39
CA SER A 106 -4.72 9.49 -8.19
C SER A 106 -4.24 8.07 -8.44
N ALA A 107 -5.15 7.14 -8.68
CA ALA A 107 -4.81 5.81 -9.17
C ALA A 107 -5.74 5.40 -10.30
N ALA A 108 -5.18 4.84 -11.36
CA ALA A 108 -5.92 4.28 -12.48
C ALA A 108 -5.88 2.76 -12.41
N VAL A 109 -7.03 2.15 -12.12
CA VAL A 109 -7.22 0.69 -12.12
C VAL A 109 -7.78 0.28 -13.47
N ILE A 110 -7.08 -0.61 -14.17
CA ILE A 110 -7.38 -0.97 -15.56
C ILE A 110 -7.24 -2.48 -15.79
N ARG A 111 -7.91 -3.03 -16.80
CA ARG A 111 -7.67 -4.42 -17.20
C ARG A 111 -6.28 -4.55 -17.81
N ASN A 112 -5.59 -5.64 -17.50
CA ASN A 112 -4.35 -5.97 -18.17
C ASN A 112 -4.63 -6.28 -19.65
N ALA A 113 -3.79 -5.74 -20.54
CA ALA A 113 -4.00 -5.86 -21.99
C ALA A 113 -3.74 -7.28 -22.52
N THR A 114 -2.91 -8.07 -21.81
CA THR A 114 -2.59 -9.46 -22.16
C THR A 114 -3.55 -10.43 -21.51
N ASN A 115 -3.87 -10.23 -20.23
CA ASN A 115 -4.85 -11.02 -19.49
C ASN A 115 -6.01 -10.13 -19.01
N THR A 116 -7.06 -10.07 -19.82
CA THR A 116 -8.19 -9.15 -19.58
C THR A 116 -9.03 -9.51 -18.36
N ASP A 117 -8.83 -10.69 -17.76
CA ASP A 117 -9.48 -11.11 -16.52
C ASP A 117 -8.73 -10.64 -15.27
N GLN A 118 -7.59 -9.98 -15.47
CA GLN A 118 -6.77 -9.43 -14.40
C GLN A 118 -6.74 -7.91 -14.42
N LEU A 119 -6.76 -7.32 -13.23
CA LEU A 119 -6.57 -5.89 -13.03
C LEU A 119 -5.08 -5.59 -12.82
N GLN A 120 -4.63 -4.45 -13.31
CA GLN A 120 -3.39 -3.80 -12.92
C GLN A 120 -3.71 -2.34 -12.58
N ALA A 121 -2.84 -1.66 -11.84
CA ALA A 121 -3.07 -0.26 -11.53
C ALA A 121 -1.78 0.55 -11.52
N ILE A 122 -1.91 1.84 -11.83
CA ILE A 122 -0.84 2.81 -11.61
C ILE A 122 -1.34 3.90 -10.68
N VAL A 123 -0.66 4.06 -9.56
CA VAL A 123 -0.77 5.24 -8.70
C VAL A 123 0.14 6.30 -9.28
N TYR A 124 -0.33 7.53 -9.33
CA TYR A 124 0.46 8.65 -9.83
C TYR A 124 0.05 9.95 -9.15
N THR A 125 0.97 10.90 -9.15
CA THR A 125 0.68 12.28 -8.76
C THR A 125 0.56 13.17 -9.99
N GLN A 126 -0.21 14.25 -9.87
CA GLN A 126 -0.43 15.25 -10.93
C GLN A 126 -0.68 16.63 -10.32
N ASN A 127 -0.54 17.69 -11.13
CA ASN A 127 -0.63 19.09 -10.70
C ASN A 127 0.44 19.45 -9.64
N GLY A 128 0.42 20.68 -9.14
CA GLY A 128 1.38 21.13 -8.15
C GLY A 128 2.80 21.35 -8.73
N SER A 129 3.79 21.41 -7.83
CA SER A 129 5.17 21.75 -8.22
C SER A 129 5.96 20.51 -8.64
N ALA A 130 6.71 20.61 -9.73
CA ALA A 130 7.57 19.54 -10.21
C ALA A 130 8.72 19.26 -9.22
N LEU A 131 8.87 18.00 -8.82
CA LEU A 131 9.98 17.54 -7.99
C LEU A 131 11.28 17.44 -8.81
N PRO A 132 12.44 17.81 -8.23
CA PRO A 132 13.71 17.63 -8.90
C PRO A 132 14.06 16.14 -9.05
N PHE A 133 14.86 15.80 -10.06
CA PHE A 133 15.20 14.41 -10.39
C PHE A 133 15.75 13.60 -9.21
N LEU A 134 16.59 14.22 -8.36
CA LEU A 134 17.15 13.56 -7.18
C LEU A 134 16.06 13.17 -6.17
N ALA A 135 15.07 14.05 -5.96
CA ALA A 135 13.92 13.77 -5.10
C ALA A 135 13.12 12.58 -5.64
N LEU A 136 12.80 12.59 -6.94
CA LEU A 136 12.08 11.51 -7.60
C LEU A 136 12.79 10.16 -7.45
N ARG A 137 14.11 10.13 -7.65
CA ARG A 137 14.90 8.90 -7.44
C ARG A 137 14.84 8.42 -6.00
N GLN A 138 15.06 9.29 -5.01
CA GLN A 138 15.02 8.90 -3.60
C GLN A 138 13.63 8.42 -3.19
N ILE A 139 12.60 9.20 -3.50
CA ILE A 139 11.20 8.86 -3.18
C ILE A 139 10.82 7.52 -3.78
N SER A 140 11.11 7.29 -5.07
CA SER A 140 10.79 6.02 -5.74
C SER A 140 11.46 4.81 -5.10
N MET A 141 12.69 4.94 -4.60
CA MET A 141 13.39 3.86 -3.89
C MET A 141 12.81 3.60 -2.49
N ASP A 142 12.26 4.63 -1.85
CA ASP A 142 11.74 4.55 -0.47
C ASP A 142 10.24 4.17 -0.42
N ILE A 143 9.56 4.06 -1.57
CA ILE A 143 8.18 3.57 -1.63
C ILE A 143 8.15 2.08 -1.28
N SER A 144 7.28 1.71 -0.34
CA SER A 144 7.22 0.38 0.27
C SER A 144 5.98 -0.45 -0.10
N ALA A 145 4.98 0.16 -0.75
CA ALA A 145 3.80 -0.52 -1.26
C ALA A 145 3.74 -0.34 -2.78
N GLY A 146 3.63 -1.45 -3.52
CA GLY A 146 3.78 -1.46 -4.97
C GLY A 146 5.23 -1.22 -5.45
N MET A 147 5.41 -1.20 -6.76
CA MET A 147 6.70 -0.93 -7.39
C MET A 147 6.89 0.58 -7.56
N GLY A 148 7.70 1.20 -6.70
CA GLY A 148 7.96 2.64 -6.71
C GLY A 148 8.60 3.13 -8.02
N GLY A 149 8.20 4.33 -8.46
CA GLY A 149 8.65 4.95 -9.70
C GLY A 149 8.41 6.46 -9.74
N TYR A 150 8.71 7.07 -10.89
CA TYR A 150 8.62 8.50 -11.11
C TYR A 150 8.39 8.82 -12.60
N ILE A 151 8.01 10.06 -12.88
CA ILE A 151 7.79 10.60 -14.22
C ILE A 151 8.82 11.71 -14.43
N TRP A 152 9.89 11.37 -15.14
CA TRP A 152 10.91 12.34 -15.58
C TRP A 152 10.67 12.76 -17.03
N THR A 153 10.41 11.79 -17.90
CA THR A 153 9.89 12.05 -19.25
C THR A 153 8.37 12.13 -19.17
N SER A 154 7.78 13.24 -19.61
CA SER A 154 6.32 13.45 -19.56
C SER A 154 5.56 12.27 -20.18
N GLY A 155 4.53 11.77 -19.48
CA GLY A 155 3.73 10.62 -19.94
C GLY A 155 4.37 9.24 -19.78
N ILE A 156 5.61 9.13 -19.29
CA ILE A 156 6.30 7.85 -19.06
C ILE A 156 6.63 7.70 -17.59
N ALA A 157 6.09 6.65 -16.96
CA ALA A 157 6.49 6.25 -15.62
C ALA A 157 7.69 5.29 -15.70
N THR A 158 8.70 5.57 -14.88
CA THR A 158 9.95 4.81 -14.78
C THR A 158 10.13 4.35 -13.34
N GLY A 159 10.37 3.06 -13.16
CA GLY A 159 10.63 2.46 -11.85
C GLY A 159 11.91 2.95 -11.20
N ALA A 160 12.00 2.77 -9.88
CA ALA A 160 13.22 2.99 -9.13
C ALA A 160 14.41 2.32 -9.82
N MET A 161 15.51 3.07 -9.98
CA MET A 161 16.73 2.63 -10.68
C MET A 161 16.52 2.17 -12.13
N GLY A 162 15.40 2.52 -12.78
CA GLY A 162 15.08 2.09 -14.15
C GLY A 162 14.66 0.62 -14.26
N SER A 163 14.18 0.03 -13.16
CA SER A 163 13.77 -1.39 -13.09
C SER A 163 12.60 -1.75 -14.01
N TRP A 164 11.78 -0.78 -14.39
CA TRP A 164 10.68 -0.93 -15.33
C TRP A 164 10.35 0.42 -15.98
N THR A 165 9.66 0.39 -17.10
CA THR A 165 9.08 1.58 -17.74
C THR A 165 7.71 1.26 -18.30
N VAL A 166 6.76 2.19 -18.14
CA VAL A 166 5.44 2.05 -18.75
C VAL A 166 4.90 3.42 -19.21
N PRO A 167 4.35 3.53 -20.43
CA PRO A 167 3.61 4.72 -20.84
C PRO A 167 2.32 4.84 -20.02
N LEU A 168 2.07 6.01 -19.43
CA LEU A 168 0.84 6.28 -18.67
C LEU A 168 -0.42 6.13 -19.54
N ALA A 169 -0.29 6.35 -20.85
CA ALA A 169 -1.36 6.14 -21.82
C ALA A 169 -1.86 4.68 -21.86
N GLN A 170 -1.03 3.70 -21.48
CA GLN A 170 -1.49 2.30 -21.34
C GLN A 170 -2.48 2.11 -20.18
N PHE A 171 -2.52 3.06 -19.24
CA PHE A 171 -3.49 3.12 -18.15
C PHE A 171 -4.60 4.14 -18.43
N GLY A 172 -4.68 4.71 -19.63
CA GLY A 172 -5.67 5.73 -19.99
C GLY A 172 -5.49 7.08 -19.26
N VAL A 173 -4.29 7.35 -18.71
CA VAL A 173 -3.99 8.58 -17.96
C VAL A 173 -2.73 9.27 -18.48
N SER A 174 -2.49 10.50 -18.03
CA SER A 174 -1.28 11.25 -18.30
C SER A 174 -0.86 12.04 -17.06
N SER A 175 0.43 12.38 -17.00
CA SER A 175 1.00 13.27 -16.00
C SER A 175 2.31 13.84 -16.54
N THR A 176 2.76 14.94 -15.96
CA THR A 176 3.90 15.72 -16.44
C THR A 176 5.19 15.35 -15.72
N GLN A 177 6.32 15.83 -16.23
CA GLN A 177 7.62 15.72 -15.55
C GLN A 177 7.54 16.20 -14.09
N GLY A 178 8.31 15.58 -13.20
CA GLY A 178 8.41 16.00 -11.79
C GLY A 178 7.44 15.29 -10.86
N HIS A 179 6.78 14.21 -11.31
CA HIS A 179 5.74 13.53 -10.56
C HIS A 179 6.13 12.10 -10.16
N ILE A 180 5.43 11.55 -9.18
CA ILE A 180 5.67 10.22 -8.64
C ILE A 180 4.72 9.24 -9.31
N ALA A 181 5.17 8.01 -9.50
CA ALA A 181 4.34 6.91 -9.98
C ALA A 181 4.59 5.65 -9.14
N THR A 182 3.64 4.74 -9.07
CA THR A 182 3.82 3.44 -8.43
C THR A 182 2.97 2.42 -9.16
N LEU A 183 3.57 1.33 -9.61
CA LEU A 183 2.89 0.26 -10.33
C LEU A 183 2.40 -0.81 -9.35
N LEU A 184 1.14 -1.18 -9.43
CA LEU A 184 0.55 -2.35 -8.80
C LEU A 184 0.30 -3.39 -9.90
N THR A 185 1.01 -4.52 -9.83
CA THR A 185 0.95 -5.56 -10.85
C THR A 185 -0.31 -6.42 -10.71
N THR A 186 -0.60 -7.22 -11.75
CA THR A 186 -1.67 -8.21 -11.74
C THR A 186 -1.54 -9.20 -10.59
N ASP A 187 -0.32 -9.65 -10.29
CA ASP A 187 -0.06 -10.59 -9.21
C ASP A 187 -0.32 -9.94 -7.85
N GLU A 188 0.13 -8.71 -7.66
CA GLU A 188 -0.06 -8.00 -6.40
C GLU A 188 -1.54 -7.71 -6.11
N LEU A 189 -2.32 -7.33 -7.12
CA LEU A 189 -3.76 -7.11 -7.00
C LEU A 189 -4.53 -8.43 -6.88
N GLY A 190 -4.08 -9.49 -7.56
CA GLY A 190 -4.64 -10.84 -7.41
C GLY A 190 -4.47 -11.40 -6.00
N VAL A 191 -3.31 -11.18 -5.38
CA VAL A 191 -3.08 -11.54 -3.97
C VAL A 191 -4.01 -10.74 -3.05
N ALA A 192 -4.16 -9.43 -3.27
CA ALA A 192 -5.03 -8.58 -2.46
C ALA A 192 -6.51 -9.01 -2.54
N ARG A 193 -6.96 -9.53 -3.69
CA ARG A 193 -8.27 -10.19 -3.83
C ARG A 193 -8.35 -11.42 -2.91
N GLY A 194 -7.36 -12.30 -2.99
CA GLY A 194 -7.30 -13.55 -2.22
C GLY A 194 -7.16 -13.38 -0.70
N GLU A 195 -6.61 -12.26 -0.20
CA GLU A 195 -6.52 -11.99 1.24
C GLU A 195 -7.89 -11.83 1.92
N SER A 196 -8.94 -11.46 1.15
CA SER A 196 -10.30 -11.38 1.67
C SER A 196 -11.05 -12.71 1.74
N ASP A 197 -10.50 -13.78 1.16
CA ASP A 197 -11.18 -15.08 0.99
C ASP A 197 -10.59 -16.20 1.87
N ARG A 198 -9.88 -15.83 2.95
CA ARG A 198 -9.22 -16.81 3.82
C ARG A 198 -10.02 -17.06 5.09
N LEU A 199 -10.45 -18.31 5.28
CA LEU A 199 -10.84 -18.81 6.60
C LEU A 199 -9.58 -19.21 7.38
N TYR A 200 -8.98 -18.26 8.09
CA TYR A 200 -7.81 -18.52 8.95
C TYR A 200 -8.26 -18.91 10.36
N ARG A 201 -8.05 -20.17 10.76
CA ARG A 201 -8.48 -20.70 12.06
C ARG A 201 -7.35 -21.44 12.75
N PHE A 202 -6.75 -20.77 13.73
CA PHE A 202 -5.95 -21.38 14.79
C PHE A 202 -6.62 -21.07 16.13
N SER A 203 -6.49 -21.97 17.11
CA SER A 203 -7.00 -21.70 18.45
C SER A 203 -6.27 -20.51 19.06
N VAL A 204 -7.00 -19.49 19.47
CA VAL A 204 -6.43 -18.38 20.24
C VAL A 204 -6.69 -18.62 21.73
N THR A 205 -5.65 -18.98 22.46
CA THR A 205 -5.73 -19.30 23.90
C THR A 205 -6.27 -18.11 24.70
N GLY A 206 -7.24 -18.37 25.58
CA GLY A 206 -7.86 -17.36 26.44
C GLY A 206 -8.80 -16.39 25.73
N LYS A 207 -9.15 -16.63 24.46
CA LYS A 207 -10.06 -15.79 23.67
C LYS A 207 -11.19 -16.61 23.03
N PRO A 208 -12.24 -16.99 23.78
CA PRO A 208 -13.36 -17.80 23.27
C PRO A 208 -14.07 -17.19 22.05
N ASP A 209 -14.22 -15.86 22.03
CA ASP A 209 -14.91 -15.15 20.94
C ASP A 209 -14.19 -15.34 19.60
N LEU A 210 -12.86 -15.34 19.59
CA LEU A 210 -12.06 -15.56 18.37
C LEU A 210 -12.10 -17.01 17.87
N ASN A 211 -12.54 -17.93 18.72
CA ASN A 211 -12.70 -19.35 18.39
C ASN A 211 -14.17 -19.71 18.07
N THR A 212 -15.10 -18.75 18.17
CA THR A 212 -16.55 -18.95 18.02
C THR A 212 -17.07 -18.29 16.74
N MET A 213 -18.07 -18.91 16.10
CA MET A 213 -18.75 -18.32 14.95
C MET A 213 -20.02 -17.61 15.42
N HIS A 214 -20.20 -16.35 15.02
CA HIS A 214 -21.39 -15.55 15.35
C HIS A 214 -22.46 -15.57 14.25
N THR A 215 -22.22 -16.32 13.18
CA THR A 215 -23.15 -16.51 12.06
C THR A 215 -22.95 -17.91 11.46
N SER A 216 -23.91 -18.36 10.65
CA SER A 216 -23.79 -19.60 9.88
C SER A 216 -22.63 -19.53 8.87
N ILE A 217 -21.99 -20.68 8.64
CA ILE A 217 -21.12 -20.89 7.47
C ILE A 217 -21.94 -21.57 6.39
N ASP A 218 -21.95 -20.97 5.20
CA ASP A 218 -22.39 -21.61 3.97
C ASP A 218 -21.16 -22.23 3.29
N MET A 219 -21.22 -23.53 3.01
CA MET A 219 -20.15 -24.25 2.34
C MET A 219 -20.23 -24.16 0.81
N GLY A 220 -21.28 -23.56 0.23
CA GLY A 220 -21.41 -23.38 -1.21
C GLY A 220 -21.42 -24.68 -2.02
N GLY A 221 -21.88 -25.79 -1.42
CA GLY A 221 -21.83 -27.13 -2.02
C GLY A 221 -20.50 -27.87 -1.86
N ASN A 222 -19.56 -27.33 -1.06
CA ASN A 222 -18.28 -27.98 -0.77
C ASN A 222 -18.35 -28.86 0.49
N ASP A 223 -17.34 -29.71 0.66
CA ASP A 223 -17.26 -30.71 1.71
C ASP A 223 -16.65 -30.18 3.03
N LEU A 224 -17.02 -30.81 4.14
CA LEU A 224 -16.29 -30.78 5.40
C LEU A 224 -15.49 -32.08 5.55
N ASN A 225 -14.20 -32.05 5.23
CA ASN A 225 -13.34 -33.23 5.25
C ASN A 225 -12.60 -33.38 6.58
N ASN A 226 -12.48 -34.61 7.08
CA ASN A 226 -11.69 -34.99 8.26
C ASN A 226 -12.05 -34.24 9.55
N THR A 227 -13.34 -33.97 9.77
CA THR A 227 -13.84 -33.42 11.03
C THR A 227 -13.75 -34.45 12.15
N GLY A 228 -13.23 -34.08 13.33
CA GLY A 228 -13.19 -34.98 14.48
C GLY A 228 -14.57 -35.27 15.09
N THR A 229 -15.35 -34.23 15.36
CA THR A 229 -16.71 -34.36 15.93
C THR A 229 -17.59 -33.21 15.44
N VAL A 230 -18.84 -33.52 15.07
CA VAL A 230 -19.86 -32.53 14.72
C VAL A 230 -20.99 -32.64 15.74
N ASN A 231 -21.09 -31.66 16.63
CA ASN A 231 -22.19 -31.55 17.60
C ASN A 231 -23.22 -30.56 17.07
N ALA A 232 -24.38 -31.04 16.66
CA ALA A 232 -25.44 -30.23 16.07
C ALA A 232 -26.79 -30.48 16.77
N VAL A 233 -27.64 -29.45 16.81
CA VAL A 233 -29.03 -29.58 17.28
C VAL A 233 -29.90 -30.28 16.23
N THR A 234 -29.65 -29.99 14.95
CA THR A 234 -30.37 -30.55 13.80
C THR A 234 -29.41 -30.83 12.66
N GLY A 235 -29.62 -31.93 11.94
CA GLY A 235 -28.94 -32.25 10.70
C GLY A 235 -29.95 -32.65 9.62
N THR A 236 -29.78 -32.12 8.41
CA THR A 236 -30.61 -32.43 7.24
C THR A 236 -29.70 -32.88 6.10
N PHE A 237 -29.82 -34.14 5.71
CA PHE A 237 -29.03 -34.76 4.65
C PHE A 237 -29.94 -35.14 3.50
N SER A 238 -29.58 -34.73 2.28
CA SER A 238 -30.29 -35.12 1.06
C SER A 238 -29.73 -36.40 0.41
N GLY A 239 -28.54 -36.82 0.85
CA GLY A 239 -27.85 -38.02 0.38
C GLY A 239 -27.70 -39.09 1.46
N ASN A 240 -26.75 -39.99 1.23
CA ASN A 240 -26.49 -41.11 2.14
C ASN A 240 -25.82 -40.64 3.43
N VAL A 241 -26.21 -41.25 4.56
CA VAL A 241 -25.50 -41.16 5.83
C VAL A 241 -24.90 -42.53 6.12
N THR A 242 -23.57 -42.61 6.15
CA THR A 242 -22.83 -43.85 6.42
C THR A 242 -22.24 -43.78 7.82
N ALA A 243 -22.67 -44.68 8.71
CA ALA A 243 -22.09 -44.84 10.04
C ALA A 243 -21.31 -46.15 10.12
N GLY A 244 -20.04 -46.09 10.46
CA GLY A 244 -19.21 -47.29 10.67
C GLY A 244 -19.42 -47.96 12.04
N GLY A 245 -20.23 -47.37 12.92
CA GLY A 245 -20.51 -47.86 14.26
C GLY A 245 -21.99 -47.72 14.63
N ASN A 246 -22.28 -47.78 15.93
CA ASN A 246 -23.66 -47.77 16.42
C ASN A 246 -24.32 -46.40 16.21
N MET A 247 -25.58 -46.42 15.76
CA MET A 247 -26.46 -45.25 15.77
C MET A 247 -27.47 -45.41 16.92
N THR A 248 -27.59 -44.40 17.77
CA THR A 248 -28.56 -44.36 18.86
C THR A 248 -29.55 -43.23 18.63
N ALA A 249 -30.84 -43.54 18.69
CA ALA A 249 -31.91 -42.56 18.61
C ALA A 249 -32.79 -42.68 19.85
N ASN A 250 -33.00 -41.56 20.55
CA ASN A 250 -33.91 -41.49 21.69
C ASN A 250 -35.38 -41.27 21.26
N GLY A 251 -35.61 -41.05 19.97
CA GLY A 251 -36.91 -40.78 19.37
C GLY A 251 -37.24 -41.74 18.24
N THR A 252 -38.26 -41.40 17.47
CA THR A 252 -38.73 -42.23 16.36
C THR A 252 -37.73 -42.24 15.20
N VAL A 253 -37.42 -43.43 14.68
CA VAL A 253 -36.74 -43.62 13.41
C VAL A 253 -37.77 -44.11 12.40
N THR A 254 -37.95 -43.36 11.30
CA THR A 254 -38.85 -43.71 10.20
C THR A 254 -38.07 -43.90 8.91
N GLY A 255 -38.38 -44.94 8.16
CA GLY A 255 -37.80 -45.18 6.85
C GLY A 255 -38.53 -46.29 6.13
N GLN A 256 -38.36 -46.37 4.80
CA GLN A 256 -39.03 -47.40 3.99
C GLN A 256 -38.57 -48.82 4.37
N ASN A 257 -37.29 -48.97 4.72
CA ASN A 257 -36.67 -50.25 5.06
C ASN A 257 -35.83 -50.13 6.34
N VAL A 258 -36.49 -49.90 7.47
CA VAL A 258 -35.82 -49.93 8.78
C VAL A 258 -35.84 -51.37 9.30
N ALA A 259 -34.69 -52.03 9.29
CA ALA A 259 -34.49 -53.31 9.96
C ALA A 259 -33.92 -53.03 11.37
N ALA A 260 -34.61 -53.52 12.39
CA ALA A 260 -34.18 -53.44 13.79
C ALA A 260 -33.20 -54.56 14.12
#